data_AF-A0A6P7H9D8-F1
#
_entry.id   AF-A0A6P7H9D8-F1
#
_cell.length_a   1.000
_cell.length_b   1.000
_cell.length_c   1.000
_cell.angle_alpha   90.00
_cell.angle_beta   90.00
_cell.angle_gamma   90.00
#
_symmetry.space_group_name_H-M   'P 1'
#
loop_
_entity.id
_entity.type
_entity.pdbx_description
1 polymer ?
#
loop_
_entity_poly.entity_id
_entity_poly.type
_entity_poly.pdbx_seq_one_letter_code
_entity_poly.pdbx_strand_id
1 'polypeptide(L)'
;MDCLSKKFQRSKSEKEIQFKLDGLLKNRPDYIQVRQNGQRIFSHKYYVDRPTRRNCEVFVGNLAKSCYEDELIPLLEQAGQLCQFRLMLDFMNKTRGFAFASYFTPEEADNAIYLLNGVPLRSGLKIIVSKSVDNCKLFVGNIPTDKSADELFEAIRYAVDGVMDVIMYPDDFEPNKNRGFAFVEFVTHKKASLARRQLTPHNLILWNRELYVNWSEPIPDVNSEIMAT
;
A
#
# COMPACT_ATOMS: atom_id res chain seq x y z
N MET A 1 -12.32 4.31 41.03
CA MET A 1 -12.97 5.47 40.38
C MET A 1 -12.43 5.63 38.96
N ASP A 2 -12.38 4.56 38.16
CA ASP A 2 -11.33 4.43 37.11
C ASP A 2 -11.80 4.27 35.67
N CYS A 3 -13.10 4.06 35.43
CA CYS A 3 -13.61 3.86 34.07
C CYS A 3 -14.18 5.15 33.46
N LEU A 4 -14.83 5.99 34.27
CA LEU A 4 -15.46 7.24 33.84
C LEU A 4 -14.44 8.34 33.52
N SER A 5 -13.37 8.48 34.32
CA SER A 5 -12.30 9.46 34.04
C SER A 5 -11.52 9.13 32.77
N LYS A 6 -11.23 7.84 32.52
CA LYS A 6 -10.58 7.36 31.29
C LYS A 6 -11.45 7.58 30.05
N LYS A 7 -12.77 7.37 30.14
CA LYS A 7 -13.71 7.71 29.04
C LYS A 7 -13.74 9.22 28.77
N PHE A 8 -13.73 10.04 29.82
CA PHE A 8 -13.77 11.50 29.69
C PHE A 8 -12.48 12.09 29.11
N GLN A 9 -11.31 11.63 29.56
CA GLN A 9 -10.02 12.02 28.98
C GLN A 9 -9.86 11.56 27.52
N ARG A 10 -10.37 10.37 27.17
CA ARG A 10 -10.37 9.86 25.79
C ARG A 10 -11.22 10.70 24.84
N SER A 11 -12.41 11.09 25.28
CA SER A 11 -13.30 12.02 24.55
C SER A 11 -12.64 13.39 24.34
N LYS A 12 -11.89 13.88 25.33
CA LYS A 12 -11.16 15.16 25.25
C LYS A 12 -10.01 15.11 24.23
N SER A 13 -9.22 14.04 24.22
CA SER A 13 -8.11 13.86 23.25
C SER A 13 -8.60 13.68 21.81
N GLU A 14 -9.70 12.97 21.59
CA GLU A 14 -10.25 12.77 20.24
C GLU A 14 -10.79 14.09 19.65
N LYS A 15 -11.45 14.91 20.48
CA LYS A 15 -11.92 16.24 20.06
C LYS A 15 -10.78 17.20 19.74
N GLU A 16 -9.69 17.15 20.50
CA GLU A 16 -8.51 17.97 20.24
C GLU A 16 -7.84 17.59 18.90
N ILE A 17 -7.68 16.28 18.65
CA ILE A 17 -7.12 15.78 17.39
C ILE A 17 -8.01 16.16 16.21
N GLN A 18 -9.33 16.06 16.36
CA GLN A 18 -10.26 16.48 15.30
C GLN A 18 -10.15 17.98 15.03
N PHE A 19 -10.08 18.81 16.06
CA PHE A 19 -9.92 20.27 15.92
C PHE A 19 -8.62 20.65 15.17
N LYS A 20 -7.50 19.99 15.49
CA LYS A 20 -6.23 20.23 14.78
C LYS A 20 -6.31 19.83 13.31
N LEU A 21 -6.98 18.72 13.00
CA LEU A 21 -7.15 18.27 11.63
C LEU A 21 -8.12 19.16 10.84
N ASP A 22 -9.20 19.64 11.46
CA ASP A 22 -10.09 20.63 10.86
C ASP A 22 -9.31 21.92 10.55
N GLY A 23 -8.36 22.30 11.42
CA GLY A 23 -7.40 23.37 11.17
C GLY A 23 -6.51 23.15 9.95
N LEU A 24 -5.99 21.92 9.76
CA LEU A 24 -5.21 21.57 8.56
C LEU A 24 -6.05 21.69 7.27
N LEU A 25 -7.29 21.21 7.31
CA LEU A 25 -8.22 21.24 6.15
C LEU A 25 -8.67 22.66 5.81
N LYS A 26 -8.87 23.52 6.81
CA LYS A 26 -9.27 24.92 6.59
C LYS A 26 -8.27 25.67 5.68
N ASN A 27 -6.99 25.32 5.77
CA ASN A 27 -5.93 25.90 4.95
C ASN A 27 -5.75 25.18 3.60
N ARG A 28 -6.52 24.11 3.32
CA ARG A 28 -6.35 23.22 2.17
C ARG A 28 -7.72 22.82 1.60
N PRO A 29 -8.40 23.71 0.85
CA PRO A 29 -9.77 23.48 0.39
C PRO A 29 -9.91 22.31 -0.60
N ASP A 30 -8.83 21.92 -1.26
CA ASP A 30 -8.82 20.80 -2.19
C ASP A 30 -8.64 19.43 -1.53
N TYR A 31 -8.46 19.41 -0.21
CA TYR A 31 -8.25 18.19 0.57
C TYR A 31 -9.48 17.86 1.39
N ILE A 32 -9.72 16.57 1.54
CA ILE A 32 -10.80 16.03 2.37
C ILE A 32 -10.25 15.00 3.36
N GLN A 33 -11.03 14.75 4.40
CA GLN A 33 -10.79 13.65 5.32
C GLN A 33 -11.82 12.54 5.12
N VAL A 34 -11.34 11.30 5.04
CA VAL A 34 -12.18 10.09 4.99
C VAL A 34 -11.75 9.13 6.09
N ARG A 35 -12.72 8.48 6.73
CA ARG A 35 -12.46 7.35 7.65
C ARG A 35 -12.97 6.07 7.02
N GLN A 36 -12.09 5.07 6.84
CA GLN A 36 -12.47 3.79 6.25
C GLN A 36 -11.60 2.66 6.80
N ASN A 37 -12.22 1.56 7.23
CA ASN A 37 -11.53 0.30 7.58
C ASN A 37 -10.33 0.46 8.54
N GLY A 38 -10.46 1.27 9.60
CA GLY A 38 -9.37 1.53 10.53
C GLY A 38 -8.29 2.47 9.98
N GLN A 39 -8.58 3.23 8.94
CA GLN A 39 -7.68 4.23 8.36
C GLN A 39 -8.29 5.62 8.49
N ARG A 40 -7.45 6.61 8.78
CA ARG A 40 -7.77 8.03 8.60
C ARG A 40 -7.01 8.51 7.39
N ILE A 41 -7.76 8.96 6.40
CA ILE A 41 -7.24 9.32 5.08
C ILE A 41 -7.38 10.83 4.94
N PHE A 42 -6.28 11.50 4.69
CA PHE A 42 -6.23 12.88 4.24
C PHE A 42 -5.86 12.84 2.76
N SER A 43 -6.76 13.27 1.87
CA SER A 43 -6.56 13.09 0.43
C SER A 43 -6.97 14.32 -0.33
N HIS A 44 -6.24 14.64 -1.39
CA HIS A 44 -6.73 15.55 -2.41
C HIS A 44 -8.02 14.97 -2.99
N LYS A 45 -9.06 15.80 -3.17
CA LYS A 45 -10.41 15.40 -3.62
C LYS A 45 -10.46 14.55 -4.89
N TYR A 46 -9.49 14.71 -5.79
CA TYR A 46 -9.40 13.93 -7.04
C TYR A 46 -8.73 12.56 -6.87
N TYR A 47 -8.10 12.29 -5.72
CA TYR A 47 -7.28 11.11 -5.46
C TYR A 47 -7.88 10.17 -4.40
N VAL A 48 -9.08 10.46 -3.90
CA VAL A 48 -9.75 9.67 -2.86
C VAL A 48 -9.95 8.22 -3.30
N ASP A 49 -10.45 8.04 -4.53
CA ASP A 49 -10.75 6.73 -5.11
C ASP A 49 -9.75 6.31 -6.20
N ARG A 50 -8.67 7.07 -6.38
CA ARG A 50 -7.66 6.74 -7.38
C ARG A 50 -6.63 5.76 -6.82
N PRO A 51 -6.16 4.81 -7.64
CA PRO A 51 -4.97 4.03 -7.31
C PRO A 51 -3.79 4.95 -6.98
N THR A 52 -3.04 4.61 -5.93
CA THR A 52 -1.70 5.19 -5.79
C THR A 52 -0.86 4.78 -6.99
N ARG A 53 -0.16 5.73 -7.59
CA ARG A 53 0.78 5.43 -8.68
C ARG A 53 1.98 4.63 -8.15
N ARG A 54 2.50 3.72 -8.99
CA ARG A 54 3.69 2.92 -8.66
C ARG A 54 4.86 3.84 -8.31
N ASN A 55 5.64 3.46 -7.31
CA ASN A 55 6.80 4.21 -6.81
C ASN A 55 6.49 5.61 -6.25
N CYS A 56 5.23 6.04 -6.19
CA CYS A 56 4.88 7.36 -5.63
C CYS A 56 4.48 7.29 -4.14
N GLU A 57 4.63 6.13 -3.49
CA GLU A 57 4.21 5.93 -2.12
C GLU A 57 5.37 5.54 -1.21
N VAL A 58 5.42 6.17 -0.04
CA VAL A 58 6.35 5.84 1.03
C VAL A 58 5.62 5.28 2.24
N PHE A 59 6.25 4.31 2.88
CA PHE A 59 5.92 3.85 4.21
C PHE A 59 6.58 4.76 5.24
N VAL A 60 5.80 5.18 6.24
CA VAL A 60 6.26 6.03 7.35
C VAL A 60 6.05 5.26 8.65
N GLY A 61 7.13 4.75 9.24
CA GLY A 61 7.12 3.89 10.41
C GLY A 61 7.83 4.48 11.63
N ASN A 62 7.87 3.67 12.69
CA ASN A 62 8.42 4.04 13.99
C ASN A 62 7.79 5.31 14.59
N LEU A 63 6.49 5.51 14.33
CA LEU A 63 5.77 6.68 14.81
C LEU A 63 5.35 6.50 16.27
N ALA A 64 5.53 7.55 17.08
CA ALA A 64 5.01 7.57 18.44
C ALA A 64 3.48 7.45 18.43
N LYS A 65 2.89 6.82 19.46
CA LYS A 65 1.42 6.69 19.59
C LYS A 65 0.68 8.04 19.71
N SER A 66 1.43 9.12 19.96
CA SER A 66 0.94 10.49 20.02
C SER A 66 1.10 11.26 18.70
N CYS A 67 1.78 10.71 17.69
CA CYS A 67 1.94 11.37 16.39
C CYS A 67 0.71 11.13 15.52
N TYR A 68 0.10 12.22 15.05
CA TYR A 68 -1.11 12.22 14.23
C TYR A 68 -0.91 13.09 12.97
N GLU A 69 -1.95 13.19 12.16
CA GLU A 69 -1.98 13.90 10.88
C GLU A 69 -1.45 15.34 10.97
N ASP A 70 -1.75 16.04 12.07
CA ASP A 70 -1.40 17.45 12.31
C ASP A 70 0.10 17.72 12.28
N GLU A 71 0.91 16.76 12.72
CA GLU A 71 2.37 16.87 12.71
C GLU A 71 3.00 16.17 11.51
N LEU A 72 2.42 15.03 11.09
CA LEU A 72 2.99 14.20 10.04
C LEU A 72 2.80 14.84 8.65
N ILE A 73 1.62 15.42 8.37
CA ILE A 73 1.35 16.01 7.05
C ILE A 73 2.29 17.19 6.77
N PRO A 74 2.44 18.20 7.65
CA PRO A 74 3.36 19.31 7.38
C PRO A 74 4.81 18.88 7.24
N LEU A 75 5.23 17.82 7.96
CA LEU A 75 6.58 17.26 7.83
C LEU A 75 6.78 16.61 6.47
N LEU A 76 5.82 15.78 6.04
CA LEU A 76 5.87 15.09 4.74
C LEU A 76 5.77 16.06 3.56
N GLU A 77 4.99 17.14 3.71
CA GLU A 77 4.88 18.20 2.69
C GLU A 77 6.20 18.96 2.45
N GLN A 78 7.21 18.82 3.32
CA GLN A 78 8.56 19.37 3.05
C GLN A 78 9.27 18.68 1.89
N ALA A 79 8.89 17.44 1.57
CA ALA A 79 9.49 16.67 0.49
C ALA A 79 8.76 16.81 -0.85
N GLY A 80 7.46 17.15 -0.83
CA GLY A 80 6.62 17.27 -2.02
C GLY A 80 5.14 17.36 -1.68
N GLN A 81 4.31 17.58 -2.70
CA GLN A 81 2.85 17.69 -2.48
C GLN A 81 2.24 16.29 -2.30
N LEU A 82 1.42 16.11 -1.27
CA LEU A 82 0.77 14.82 -1.01
C LEU A 82 -0.50 14.65 -1.86
N CYS A 83 -0.57 13.59 -2.67
CA CYS A 83 -1.84 13.13 -3.21
C CYS A 83 -2.77 12.63 -2.09
N GLN A 84 -2.21 11.81 -1.20
CA GLN A 84 -2.95 11.10 -0.17
C GLN A 84 -2.02 10.73 1.00
N PHE A 85 -2.51 10.88 2.21
CA PHE A 85 -1.90 10.41 3.44
C PHE A 85 -2.87 9.48 4.17
N ARG A 86 -2.38 8.32 4.63
CA ARG A 86 -3.19 7.31 5.33
C ARG A 86 -2.55 6.95 6.66
N LEU A 87 -3.17 7.36 7.76
CA LEU A 87 -2.78 6.95 9.10
C LEU A 87 -3.53 5.66 9.48
N MET A 88 -2.76 4.63 9.86
CA MET A 88 -3.31 3.34 10.23
C MET A 88 -3.66 3.32 11.72
N LEU A 89 -4.92 3.01 12.03
CA LEU A 89 -5.45 2.95 13.38
C LEU A 89 -5.83 1.52 13.77
N ASP A 90 -5.82 1.26 15.08
CA ASP A 90 -6.39 0.06 15.66
C ASP A 90 -7.91 0.20 15.88
N PHE A 91 -8.54 -0.87 16.35
CA PHE A 91 -9.99 -0.88 16.68
C PHE A 91 -10.36 0.08 17.82
N MET A 92 -9.38 0.59 18.57
CA MET A 92 -9.57 1.58 19.62
C MET A 92 -9.32 3.02 19.13
N ASN A 93 -9.17 3.25 17.82
CA ASN A 93 -8.81 4.53 17.19
C ASN A 93 -7.46 5.09 17.63
N LYS A 94 -6.54 4.25 18.10
CA LYS A 94 -5.16 4.63 18.40
C LYS A 94 -4.28 4.33 17.19
N THR A 95 -3.21 5.11 17.03
CA THR A 95 -2.29 4.89 15.91
C THR A 95 -1.59 3.55 16.06
N ARG A 96 -1.40 2.85 14.95
CA ARG A 96 -0.64 1.60 14.88
C ARG A 96 0.88 1.84 14.81
N GLY A 97 1.31 3.10 14.88
CA GLY A 97 2.72 3.49 14.80
C GLY A 97 3.27 3.57 13.37
N PHE A 98 2.41 3.57 12.36
CA PHE A 98 2.82 3.75 10.97
C PHE A 98 1.71 4.39 10.12
N ALA A 99 2.12 4.96 8.99
CA ALA A 99 1.29 5.60 7.99
C ALA A 99 1.85 5.35 6.58
N PHE A 100 1.05 5.69 5.57
CA PHE A 100 1.48 5.74 4.18
C PHE A 100 1.29 7.15 3.63
N ALA A 101 2.22 7.60 2.80
CA ALA A 101 2.15 8.90 2.14
C ALA A 101 2.40 8.72 0.65
N SER A 102 1.44 9.16 -0.15
CA SER A 102 1.46 9.09 -1.61
C SER A 102 1.66 10.48 -2.18
N TYR A 103 2.66 10.65 -3.05
CA TYR A 103 3.01 11.88 -3.74
C TYR A 103 2.51 11.88 -5.19
N PHE A 104 2.64 12.99 -5.91
CA PHE A 104 2.22 13.09 -7.32
C PHE A 104 3.22 12.42 -8.26
N THR A 105 4.51 12.46 -7.90
CA THR A 105 5.59 11.87 -8.70
C THR A 105 6.47 10.91 -7.88
N PRO A 106 7.16 9.94 -8.52
CA PRO A 106 8.12 9.08 -7.84
C PRO A 106 9.29 9.86 -7.22
N GLU A 107 9.74 10.94 -7.86
CA GLU A 107 10.86 11.75 -7.40
C GLU A 107 10.55 12.43 -6.06
N GLU A 108 9.30 12.89 -5.86
CA GLU A 108 8.84 13.42 -4.56
C GLU A 108 8.84 12.34 -3.47
N ALA A 109 8.48 11.10 -3.81
CA ALA A 109 8.52 9.97 -2.89
C ALA A 109 9.96 9.60 -2.50
N ASP A 110 10.87 9.55 -3.46
CA ASP A 110 12.30 9.31 -3.21
C ASP A 110 12.92 10.46 -2.39
N ASN A 111 12.54 11.70 -2.69
CA ASN A 111 12.95 12.87 -1.90
C ASN A 111 12.47 12.78 -0.45
N ALA A 112 11.26 12.28 -0.21
CA ALA A 112 10.74 12.06 1.14
C ALA A 112 11.58 11.03 1.92
N ILE A 113 12.03 9.96 1.26
CA ILE A 113 12.94 8.99 1.87
C ILE A 113 14.27 9.67 2.22
N TYR A 114 14.85 10.42 1.27
CA TYR A 114 16.14 11.08 1.46
C TYR A 114 16.12 12.12 2.59
N LEU A 115 15.08 12.97 2.63
CA LEU A 115 15.01 14.09 3.57
C LEU A 115 14.51 13.69 4.96
N LEU A 116 13.54 12.78 5.02
CA LEU A 116 12.74 12.58 6.24
C LEU A 116 13.10 11.30 6.99
N ASN A 117 13.77 10.35 6.34
CA ASN A 117 14.20 9.13 7.03
C ASN A 117 15.21 9.46 8.14
N GLY A 118 14.95 8.99 9.35
CA GLY A 118 15.79 9.23 10.52
C GLY A 118 15.54 10.57 11.23
N VAL A 119 14.60 11.40 10.77
CA VAL A 119 14.25 12.66 11.42
C VAL A 119 13.63 12.38 12.80
N PRO A 120 14.15 12.98 13.90
CA PRO A 120 13.56 12.83 15.21
C PRO A 120 12.23 13.57 15.29
N LEU A 121 11.19 12.87 15.75
CA LEU A 121 9.85 13.42 15.98
C LEU A 121 9.42 13.19 17.43
N ARG A 122 8.81 14.21 18.04
CA ARG A 122 8.39 14.26 19.45
C ARG A 122 9.48 13.79 20.42
N SER A 123 9.30 12.65 21.07
CA SER A 123 10.12 12.09 22.15
C SER A 123 11.54 11.67 21.70
N GLY A 124 12.08 12.28 20.63
CA GLY A 124 13.35 11.93 20.01
C GLY A 124 13.29 10.66 19.15
N LEU A 125 12.09 10.09 18.92
CA LEU A 125 11.94 8.90 18.10
C LEU A 125 12.19 9.24 16.64
N LYS A 126 13.19 8.62 16.05
CA LYS A 126 13.53 8.79 14.63
C LYS A 126 12.53 8.05 13.77
N ILE A 127 11.81 8.79 12.93
CA ILE A 127 10.86 8.19 11.99
C ILE A 127 11.63 7.37 10.95
N ILE A 128 10.99 6.32 10.47
CA ILE A 128 11.52 5.52 9.35
C ILE A 128 10.70 5.89 8.13
N VAL A 129 11.35 6.34 7.07
CA VAL A 129 10.71 6.57 5.77
C VAL A 129 11.38 5.67 4.75
N SER A 130 10.60 4.83 4.10
CA SER A 130 11.10 3.87 3.10
C SER A 130 10.10 3.74 1.97
N LYS A 131 10.52 3.13 0.86
CA LYS A 131 9.62 2.84 -0.26
C LYS A 131 8.46 1.96 0.22
N SER A 132 7.24 2.28 -0.19
CA SER A 132 6.09 1.42 0.11
C SER A 132 6.19 0.17 -0.74
N VAL A 133 6.24 -1.00 -0.10
CA VAL A 133 6.17 -2.29 -0.81
C VAL A 133 4.71 -2.51 -1.18
N ASP A 134 4.42 -2.41 -2.46
CA ASP A 134 3.08 -2.61 -2.98
C ASP A 134 2.81 -4.11 -3.15
N ASN A 135 1.99 -4.68 -2.25
CA ASN A 135 1.48 -6.03 -2.37
C ASN A 135 0.42 -6.11 -3.49
N CYS A 136 0.76 -5.70 -4.71
CA CYS A 136 -0.11 -5.66 -5.88
C CYS A 136 0.09 -6.86 -6.81
N LYS A 137 1.04 -7.75 -6.49
CA LYS A 137 1.41 -8.90 -7.32
C LYS A 137 1.02 -10.20 -6.63
N LEU A 138 0.32 -11.06 -7.37
CA LEU A 138 0.00 -12.41 -6.94
C LEU A 138 0.84 -13.41 -7.71
N PHE A 139 1.31 -14.44 -7.02
CA PHE A 139 1.85 -15.64 -7.63
C PHE A 139 0.70 -16.58 -7.98
N VAL A 140 0.71 -17.14 -9.19
CA VAL A 140 -0.23 -18.17 -9.63
C VAL A 140 0.58 -19.37 -10.11
N GLY A 141 0.35 -20.54 -9.51
CA GLY A 141 1.07 -21.77 -9.85
C GLY A 141 0.16 -22.91 -10.31
N ASN A 142 0.78 -24.02 -10.70
CA ASN A 142 0.14 -25.19 -11.31
C ASN A 142 -0.47 -24.91 -12.71
N ILE A 143 0.11 -23.96 -13.43
CA ILE A 143 -0.29 -23.63 -14.79
C ILE A 143 0.25 -24.72 -15.75
N PRO A 144 -0.53 -25.21 -16.73
CA PRO A 144 -0.01 -26.09 -17.76
C PRO A 144 1.13 -25.42 -18.55
N THR A 145 2.21 -26.14 -18.80
CA THR A 145 3.45 -25.58 -19.38
C THR A 145 3.31 -25.16 -20.84
N ASP A 146 2.26 -25.59 -21.53
CA ASP A 146 1.92 -25.24 -22.91
C ASP A 146 1.09 -23.95 -23.03
N LYS A 147 0.74 -23.31 -21.91
CA LYS A 147 -0.10 -22.12 -21.88
C LYS A 147 0.70 -20.82 -21.98
N SER A 148 0.09 -19.83 -22.61
CA SER A 148 0.65 -18.49 -22.78
C SER A 148 0.22 -17.54 -21.66
N ALA A 149 0.97 -16.43 -21.52
CA ALA A 149 0.60 -15.33 -20.64
C ALA A 149 -0.75 -14.71 -21.03
N ASP A 150 -1.03 -14.56 -22.33
CA ASP A 150 -2.29 -13.99 -22.85
C ASP A 150 -3.50 -14.88 -22.51
N GLU A 151 -3.38 -16.20 -22.68
CA GLU A 151 -4.45 -17.13 -22.28
C GLU A 151 -4.75 -17.04 -20.78
N LEU A 152 -3.71 -16.94 -19.94
CA LEU A 152 -3.89 -16.79 -18.49
C LEU A 152 -4.48 -15.42 -18.14
N PHE A 153 -4.03 -14.34 -18.79
CA PHE A 153 -4.53 -12.99 -18.60
C PHE A 153 -6.03 -12.91 -18.88
N GLU A 154 -6.47 -13.42 -20.03
CA GLU A 154 -7.88 -13.45 -20.42
C GLU A 154 -8.73 -14.31 -19.47
N ALA A 155 -8.20 -15.44 -19.00
CA ALA A 155 -8.91 -16.29 -18.06
C ALA A 155 -9.08 -15.63 -16.67
N ILE A 156 -8.02 -15.02 -16.13
CA ILE A 156 -8.06 -14.39 -14.80
C ILE A 156 -8.92 -13.12 -14.82
N ARG A 157 -8.82 -12.28 -15.86
CA ARG A 157 -9.60 -11.04 -15.93
C ARG A 157 -11.11 -11.28 -16.07
N TYR A 158 -11.52 -12.47 -16.53
CA TYR A 158 -12.94 -12.88 -16.52
C TYR A 158 -13.42 -13.22 -15.09
N ALA A 159 -12.53 -13.73 -14.25
CA ALA A 159 -12.85 -14.12 -12.87
C ALA A 159 -12.76 -12.95 -11.87
N VAL A 160 -11.82 -12.02 -12.06
CA VAL A 160 -11.53 -10.92 -11.13
C VAL A 160 -11.23 -9.61 -11.85
N ASP A 161 -11.48 -8.49 -11.17
CA ASP A 161 -11.27 -7.15 -11.71
C ASP A 161 -9.89 -6.57 -11.34
N GLY A 162 -9.39 -5.66 -12.17
CA GLY A 162 -8.18 -4.88 -11.92
C GLY A 162 -6.86 -5.58 -12.24
N VAL A 163 -6.87 -6.62 -13.06
CA VAL A 163 -5.66 -7.24 -13.63
C VAL A 163 -5.02 -6.26 -14.61
N MET A 164 -3.73 -6.00 -14.43
CA MET A 164 -2.94 -5.10 -15.27
C MET A 164 -2.02 -5.86 -16.22
N ASP A 165 -1.36 -6.91 -15.73
CA ASP A 165 -0.37 -7.65 -16.48
C ASP A 165 -0.22 -9.10 -15.94
N VAL A 166 0.27 -10.00 -16.79
CA VAL A 166 0.66 -11.37 -16.46
C VAL A 166 2.08 -11.60 -16.95
N ILE A 167 3.00 -11.75 -16.00
CA ILE A 167 4.41 -12.01 -16.26
C ILE A 167 4.64 -13.51 -16.14
N MET A 168 5.08 -14.12 -17.23
CA MET A 168 5.38 -15.55 -17.30
C MET A 168 6.77 -15.72 -17.92
N TYR A 169 7.56 -16.63 -17.36
CA TYR A 169 8.91 -16.90 -17.85
C TYR A 169 8.93 -18.19 -18.66
N PRO A 170 9.67 -18.22 -19.79
CA PRO A 170 9.90 -19.45 -20.51
C PRO A 170 10.72 -20.43 -19.66
N ASP A 171 10.55 -21.72 -19.93
CA ASP A 171 11.37 -22.77 -19.36
C ASP A 171 12.81 -22.66 -19.88
N ASP A 172 13.79 -22.96 -19.01
CA ASP A 172 15.22 -22.81 -19.30
C ASP A 172 15.70 -23.79 -20.38
N PHE A 173 15.06 -24.95 -20.48
CA PHE A 173 15.42 -26.01 -21.42
C PHE A 173 14.44 -26.10 -22.59
N GLU A 174 13.19 -25.66 -22.40
CA GLU A 174 12.14 -25.66 -23.42
C GLU A 174 11.56 -24.26 -23.62
N PRO A 175 12.18 -23.37 -24.42
CA PRO A 175 11.77 -21.95 -24.55
C PRO A 175 10.33 -21.71 -25.03
N ASN A 176 9.70 -22.71 -25.65
CA ASN A 176 8.31 -22.68 -26.09
C ASN A 176 7.31 -23.05 -24.98
N LYS A 177 7.80 -23.43 -23.80
CA LYS A 177 7.00 -23.78 -22.62
C LYS A 177 7.22 -22.74 -21.53
N ASN A 178 6.23 -22.61 -20.65
CA ASN A 178 6.38 -21.84 -19.41
C ASN A 178 6.84 -22.72 -18.24
N ARG A 179 7.30 -22.07 -17.16
CA ARG A 179 7.79 -22.73 -15.93
C ARG A 179 6.70 -23.26 -14.98
N GLY A 180 5.45 -23.31 -15.41
CA GLY A 180 4.30 -23.77 -14.61
C GLY A 180 3.76 -22.76 -13.60
N PHE A 181 4.21 -21.51 -13.66
CA PHE A 181 3.75 -20.40 -12.82
C PHE A 181 3.78 -19.07 -13.56
N ALA A 182 3.07 -18.08 -12.99
CA ALA A 182 3.08 -16.70 -13.46
C ALA A 182 2.90 -15.72 -12.29
N PHE A 183 3.23 -14.45 -12.55
CA PHE A 183 2.95 -13.34 -11.66
C PHE A 183 1.86 -12.46 -12.27
N VAL A 184 0.79 -12.23 -11.52
CA VAL A 184 -0.35 -11.42 -11.94
C VAL A 184 -0.27 -10.08 -11.21
N GLU A 185 -0.08 -9.01 -11.97
CA GLU A 185 -0.04 -7.65 -11.42
C GLU A 185 -1.43 -7.04 -11.42
N PHE A 186 -1.81 -6.43 -10.30
CA PHE A 186 -3.07 -5.71 -10.16
C PHE A 186 -2.85 -4.21 -10.05
N VAL A 187 -3.88 -3.45 -10.41
CA VAL A 187 -3.87 -1.98 -10.36
C VAL A 187 -3.69 -1.42 -8.94
N THR A 188 -4.15 -2.15 -7.92
CA THR A 188 -4.02 -1.75 -6.51
C THR A 188 -3.89 -2.96 -5.59
N HIS A 189 -3.31 -2.75 -4.41
CA HIS A 189 -3.27 -3.77 -3.36
C HIS A 189 -4.68 -4.23 -2.96
N LYS A 190 -5.67 -3.32 -2.95
CA LYS A 190 -7.07 -3.67 -2.68
C LYS A 190 -7.61 -4.67 -3.72
N LYS A 191 -7.36 -4.44 -5.02
CA LYS A 191 -7.78 -5.35 -6.09
C LYS A 191 -7.04 -6.68 -5.99
N ALA A 192 -5.73 -6.68 -5.76
CA ALA A 192 -4.95 -7.91 -5.52
C ALA A 192 -5.47 -8.71 -4.31
N SER A 193 -5.77 -8.03 -3.19
CA SER A 193 -6.26 -8.69 -1.98
C SER A 193 -7.66 -9.28 -2.16
N LEU A 194 -8.54 -8.58 -2.88
CA LEU A 194 -9.87 -9.09 -3.21
C LEU A 194 -9.79 -10.28 -4.16
N ALA A 195 -8.97 -10.17 -5.21
CA ALA A 195 -8.72 -11.24 -6.16
C ALA A 195 -8.18 -12.49 -5.45
N ARG A 196 -7.13 -12.36 -4.63
CA ARG A 196 -6.60 -13.49 -3.85
C ARG A 196 -7.70 -14.14 -3.01
N ARG A 197 -8.45 -13.34 -2.24
CA ARG A 197 -9.54 -13.86 -1.40
C ARG A 197 -10.61 -14.61 -2.20
N GLN A 198 -10.90 -14.17 -3.41
CA GLN A 198 -11.89 -14.82 -4.27
C GLN A 198 -11.35 -16.10 -4.91
N LEU A 199 -10.08 -16.10 -5.33
CA LEU A 199 -9.45 -17.20 -6.05
C LEU A 199 -8.91 -18.31 -5.12
N THR A 200 -8.74 -18.02 -3.82
CA THR A 200 -8.24 -18.98 -2.82
C THR A 200 -9.30 -19.39 -1.79
N PRO A 201 -9.25 -20.64 -1.28
CA PRO A 201 -8.63 -21.82 -1.89
C PRO A 201 -9.60 -22.48 -2.90
N HIS A 202 -9.08 -23.23 -3.88
CA HIS A 202 -9.84 -24.04 -4.85
C HIS A 202 -10.80 -23.32 -5.83
N ASN A 203 -10.84 -21.98 -5.85
CA ASN A 203 -11.79 -21.24 -6.70
C ASN A 203 -11.24 -20.86 -8.08
N LEU A 204 -9.96 -21.09 -8.36
CA LEU A 204 -9.38 -20.89 -9.68
C LEU A 204 -9.12 -22.24 -10.36
N ILE A 205 -10.15 -22.76 -11.03
CA ILE A 205 -10.03 -23.97 -11.87
C ILE A 205 -9.94 -23.53 -13.32
N LEU A 206 -8.75 -23.66 -13.91
CA LEU A 206 -8.49 -23.38 -15.32
C LEU A 206 -7.86 -24.60 -15.97
N TRP A 207 -8.26 -24.91 -17.21
CA TRP A 207 -7.71 -26.04 -17.99
C TRP A 207 -7.79 -27.38 -17.24
N ASN A 208 -8.90 -27.64 -16.55
CA ASN A 208 -9.12 -28.81 -15.70
C ASN A 208 -8.06 -29.00 -14.59
N ARG A 209 -7.37 -27.93 -14.20
CA ARG A 209 -6.43 -27.89 -13.08
C ARG A 209 -6.88 -26.87 -12.07
N GLU A 210 -6.63 -27.19 -10.82
CA GLU A 210 -6.74 -26.22 -9.75
C GLU A 210 -5.43 -25.43 -9.66
N LEU A 211 -5.51 -24.13 -9.91
CA LEU A 211 -4.37 -23.22 -9.80
C LEU A 211 -4.36 -22.65 -8.38
N TYR A 212 -3.18 -22.57 -7.77
CA TYR A 212 -3.03 -21.98 -6.46
C TYR A 212 -2.54 -20.54 -6.57
N VAL A 213 -3.12 -19.67 -5.74
CA VAL A 213 -2.86 -18.22 -5.76
C VAL A 213 -2.29 -17.79 -4.42
N ASN A 214 -1.12 -17.17 -4.43
CA ASN A 214 -0.47 -16.64 -3.23
C ASN A 214 -0.02 -15.20 -3.44
N TRP A 215 0.35 -14.52 -2.37
CA TRP A 215 1.08 -13.27 -2.51
C TRP A 215 2.43 -13.55 -3.18
N SER A 216 2.82 -12.70 -4.13
CA SER A 216 4.19 -12.72 -4.62
C SER A 216 5.12 -12.24 -3.52
N GLU A 217 6.23 -12.94 -3.33
CA GLU A 217 7.31 -12.38 -2.53
C GLU A 217 7.92 -11.18 -3.28
N PRO A 218 8.20 -10.06 -2.60
CA PRO A 218 8.93 -8.96 -3.19
C PRO A 218 10.31 -9.47 -3.59
N ILE A 219 10.74 -9.20 -4.82
CA ILE A 219 12.14 -9.40 -5.18
C ILE A 219 12.91 -8.33 -4.37
N PRO A 220 13.85 -8.72 -3.48
CA PRO A 220 14.68 -7.73 -2.80
C PRO A 220 15.37 -6.86 -3.84
N ASP A 221 15.50 -5.55 -3.59
CA ASP A 221 16.24 -4.65 -4.47
C ASP A 221 17.66 -5.22 -4.65
N VAL A 222 17.88 -5.90 -5.78
CA VAL A 222 19.20 -6.42 -6.13
C VAL A 222 20.02 -5.20 -6.51
N ASN A 223 21.06 -4.92 -5.72
CA ASN A 223 22.00 -3.85 -6.01
C ASN A 223 22.44 -3.99 -7.48
N SER A 224 22.28 -2.92 -8.28
CA SER A 224 22.43 -2.94 -9.74
C SER A 224 23.81 -3.41 -10.22
N GLU A 225 24.80 -3.46 -9.32
CA GLU A 225 26.13 -4.03 -9.53
C GLU A 225 26.15 -5.57 -9.66
N ILE A 226 25.18 -6.28 -9.07
CA ILE A 226 25.16 -7.76 -9.05
C ILE A 226 24.55 -8.35 -10.34
N MET A 227 23.71 -7.60 -11.06
CA MET A 227 23.15 -8.02 -12.35
C MET A 227 24.05 -7.71 -13.56
N ALA A 228 25.20 -7.07 -13.33
CA ALA A 228 26.15 -6.70 -14.37
C ALA A 228 27.38 -7.62 -14.45
N THR A 229 27.41 -8.73 -13.70
CA THR A 229 28.49 -9.74 -13.73
C THR A 229 27.94 -11.07 -14.23
#